data_AF-Q0AD28-F1
#
_entry.id   AF-Q0AD28-F1
#
_cell.length_a   1.000
_cell.length_b   1.000
_cell.length_c   1.000
_cell.angle_alpha   90.00
_cell.angle_beta   90.00
_cell.angle_gamma   90.00
#
_symmetry.space_group_name_H-M   'P 1'
#
loop_
_entity.id
_entity.type
_entity.pdbx_description
1 polymer ?
#
loop_
_entity_poly.entity_id
_entity_poly.type
_entity_poly.pdbx_seq_one_letter_code
_entity_poly.pdbx_strand_id
1 'polypeptide(L)'
;MNLRIFMLLIISLVITACATSGTTSFVAKEITQVDAEILTNDIISYLEKPLPPASTTLILEAPSQKQGQADVLTPLLIEKLRVHGYGVTEIKAKTDSAQTEEKGTALRYLAFPFRNGIVLRLQYEQNEASRYYPRDTAGSLITEHPFTVRTE
;
A
#
# COMPACT_ATOMS: atom_id res chain seq x y z
N MET A 1 12.82 -29.42 40.12
CA MET A 1 12.66 -28.24 39.23
C MET A 1 11.75 -28.68 38.09
N ASN A 2 10.50 -28.24 38.12
CA ASN A 2 9.38 -29.02 37.57
C ASN A 2 9.28 -28.91 36.05
N LEU A 3 9.22 -30.06 35.37
CA LEU A 3 9.00 -30.22 33.92
C LEU A 3 7.79 -29.40 33.39
N ARG A 4 6.80 -29.13 34.27
CA ARG A 4 5.65 -28.26 34.02
C ARG A 4 6.02 -26.79 33.74
N ILE A 5 7.07 -26.27 34.39
CA ILE A 5 7.51 -24.87 34.20
C ILE A 5 8.20 -24.72 32.85
N PHE A 6 8.96 -25.74 32.42
CA PHE A 6 9.62 -25.74 31.11
C PHE A 6 8.62 -25.84 29.96
N MET A 7 7.54 -26.61 30.13
CA MET A 7 6.48 -26.74 29.12
C MET A 7 5.68 -25.45 28.92
N LEU A 8 5.42 -24.69 29.99
CA LEU A 8 4.74 -23.39 29.89
C LEU A 8 5.60 -22.32 29.18
N LEU A 9 6.92 -22.37 29.37
CA LEU A 9 7.86 -21.42 28.77
C LEU A 9 8.06 -21.65 27.25
N ILE A 10 7.85 -22.88 26.77
CA ILE A 10 7.89 -23.20 25.34
C ILE A 10 6.59 -22.75 24.64
N ILE A 11 5.45 -22.86 25.31
CA ILE A 11 4.14 -22.46 24.74
C ILE A 11 4.06 -20.94 24.55
N SER A 12 4.65 -20.13 25.44
CA SER A 12 4.65 -18.67 25.31
C SER A 12 5.54 -18.14 24.18
N LEU A 13 6.53 -18.92 23.71
CA LEU A 13 7.44 -18.48 22.64
C LEU A 13 6.83 -18.59 21.24
N VAL A 14 5.74 -19.34 21.06
CA VAL A 14 5.14 -19.60 19.74
C VAL A 14 4.10 -18.54 19.32
N ILE A 15 3.71 -17.63 20.23
CA ILE A 15 2.57 -16.73 20.00
C ILE A 15 2.97 -15.35 19.46
N THR A 16 4.26 -14.99 19.40
CA THR A 16 4.71 -13.63 19.05
C THR A 16 4.91 -13.35 17.55
N ALA A 17 4.49 -14.25 16.64
CA ALA A 17 4.79 -14.11 15.21
C ALA A 17 3.69 -13.45 14.34
N CYS A 18 2.54 -13.05 14.88
CA CYS A 18 1.40 -12.58 14.09
C CYS A 18 1.11 -11.08 14.26
N ALA A 19 2.03 -10.19 13.87
CA ALA A 19 1.69 -8.77 13.62
C ALA A 19 2.84 -8.00 12.92
N THR A 20 3.44 -8.54 11.87
CA THR A 20 4.29 -7.72 11.00
C THR A 20 3.44 -7.22 9.83
N SER A 21 2.57 -6.26 10.10
CA SER A 21 1.99 -5.42 9.04
C SER A 21 3.17 -4.72 8.37
N GLY A 22 3.44 -5.03 7.10
CA GLY A 22 4.53 -4.42 6.36
C GLY A 22 4.38 -2.90 6.38
N THR A 23 5.37 -2.21 6.94
CA THR A 23 5.32 -0.75 7.15
C THR A 23 5.72 0.05 5.92
N THR A 24 5.96 -0.58 4.77
CA THR A 24 6.47 0.06 3.55
C THR A 24 5.57 -0.26 2.38
N SER A 25 5.46 0.69 1.44
CA SER A 25 4.79 0.41 0.17
C SER A 25 5.49 -0.70 -0.62
N PHE A 26 4.73 -1.36 -1.50
CA PHE A 26 5.22 -2.47 -2.31
C PHE A 26 4.45 -2.54 -3.62
N VAL A 27 5.16 -2.69 -4.73
CA VAL A 27 4.58 -2.91 -6.05
C VAL A 27 5.27 -4.11 -6.65
N ALA A 28 4.53 -5.19 -6.90
CA ALA A 28 5.08 -6.41 -7.48
C ALA A 28 5.55 -6.20 -8.94
N LYS A 29 6.56 -6.94 -9.38
CA LYS A 29 7.16 -6.78 -10.71
C LYS A 29 6.23 -7.24 -11.84
N GLU A 30 5.23 -8.04 -11.50
CA GLU A 30 4.19 -8.54 -12.38
C GLU A 30 3.13 -7.48 -12.71
N ILE A 31 3.13 -6.36 -12.00
CA ILE A 31 2.24 -5.23 -12.29
C ILE A 31 2.74 -4.57 -13.58
N THR A 32 1.91 -4.59 -14.62
CA THR A 32 2.23 -3.97 -15.91
C THR A 32 1.93 -2.47 -15.90
N GLN A 33 2.42 -1.75 -16.91
CA GLN A 33 2.08 -0.33 -17.11
C GLN A 33 0.56 -0.12 -17.23
N VAL A 34 -0.13 -1.00 -17.97
CA VAL A 34 -1.59 -0.92 -18.15
C VAL A 34 -2.32 -1.15 -16.83
N ASP A 35 -1.87 -2.12 -16.03
CA ASP A 35 -2.42 -2.34 -14.70
C ASP A 35 -2.22 -1.11 -13.82
N ALA A 36 -1.02 -0.52 -13.85
CA ALA A 36 -0.68 0.65 -13.05
C ALA A 36 -1.53 1.88 -13.40
N GLU A 37 -1.87 2.09 -14.68
CA GLU A 37 -2.78 3.16 -15.10
C GLU A 37 -4.19 2.96 -14.54
N ILE A 38 -4.72 1.74 -14.62
CA ILE A 38 -6.05 1.39 -14.08
C ILE A 38 -6.08 1.57 -12.57
N LEU A 39 -5.10 0.99 -11.88
CA LEU A 39 -4.98 1.08 -10.42
C LEU A 39 -4.84 2.54 -9.98
N THR A 40 -4.01 3.33 -10.66
CA THR A 40 -3.83 4.74 -10.32
C THR A 40 -5.15 5.51 -10.45
N ASN A 41 -5.89 5.36 -11.54
CA ASN A 41 -7.18 6.03 -11.70
C ASN A 41 -8.16 5.68 -10.57
N ASP A 42 -8.23 4.40 -10.20
CA ASP A 42 -9.12 3.94 -9.14
C ASP A 42 -8.68 4.44 -7.76
N ILE A 43 -7.36 4.51 -7.51
CA ILE A 43 -6.80 5.14 -6.29
C ILE A 43 -7.24 6.60 -6.20
N ILE A 44 -7.05 7.39 -7.27
CA ILE A 44 -7.43 8.81 -7.27
C ILE A 44 -8.92 8.97 -6.99
N SER A 45 -9.76 8.25 -7.73
CA SER A 45 -11.21 8.32 -7.56
C SER A 45 -11.65 7.91 -6.16
N TYR A 46 -11.00 6.90 -5.57
CA TYR A 46 -11.28 6.49 -4.20
C TYR A 46 -10.86 7.57 -3.20
N LEU A 47 -9.66 8.14 -3.33
CA LEU A 47 -9.09 9.07 -2.36
C LEU A 47 -9.79 10.43 -2.31
N GLU A 48 -10.43 10.88 -3.39
CA GLU A 48 -11.14 12.16 -3.45
C GLU A 48 -12.20 12.33 -2.35
N LYS A 49 -12.79 11.24 -1.88
CA LYS A 49 -13.80 11.27 -0.81
C LYS A 49 -13.19 11.30 0.62
N PRO A 50 -12.34 10.34 1.03
CA PRO A 50 -11.77 10.34 2.37
C PRO A 50 -10.66 11.40 2.55
N LEU A 51 -9.97 11.78 1.47
CA LEU A 51 -8.85 12.73 1.49
C LEU A 51 -9.04 13.76 0.36
N PRO A 52 -9.89 14.79 0.54
CA PRO A 52 -10.26 15.69 -0.54
C PRO A 52 -9.06 16.43 -1.16
N PRO A 53 -9.05 16.62 -2.50
CA PRO A 53 -7.99 17.37 -3.18
C PRO A 53 -7.95 18.84 -2.72
N ALA A 54 -6.83 19.53 -2.99
CA ALA A 54 -6.51 20.90 -2.58
C ALA A 54 -6.33 21.16 -1.07
N SER A 55 -6.91 20.33 -0.19
CA SER A 55 -6.70 20.40 1.26
C SER A 55 -5.71 19.37 1.80
N THR A 56 -5.35 18.38 0.99
CA THR A 56 -4.49 17.27 1.43
C THR A 56 -3.14 17.30 0.75
N THR A 57 -2.09 17.24 1.57
CA THR A 57 -0.72 16.89 1.15
C THR A 57 -0.48 15.43 1.50
N LEU A 58 -0.22 14.60 0.50
CA LEU A 58 0.13 13.19 0.67
C LEU A 58 1.64 13.02 0.74
N ILE A 59 2.08 12.24 1.71
CA ILE A 59 3.45 11.77 1.83
C ILE A 59 3.48 10.33 1.33
N LEU A 60 4.00 10.13 0.11
CA LEU A 60 4.14 8.82 -0.50
C LEU A 60 5.45 8.20 -0.05
N GLU A 61 5.36 7.06 0.61
CA GLU A 61 6.52 6.21 0.85
C GLU A 61 6.72 5.32 -0.38
N ALA A 62 7.76 5.60 -1.18
CA ALA A 62 8.04 4.79 -2.36
C ALA A 62 8.51 3.38 -1.94
N PRO A 63 8.10 2.31 -2.67
CA PRO A 63 8.58 0.96 -2.45
C PRO A 63 10.10 0.88 -2.37
N SER A 64 10.62 0.10 -1.42
CA SER A 64 12.06 -0.18 -1.39
C SER A 64 12.46 -0.90 -2.67
N GLN A 65 13.28 -0.26 -3.49
CA GLN A 65 13.85 -0.83 -4.71
C GLN A 65 14.83 -1.96 -4.35
N LYS A 66 14.33 -3.16 -4.02
CA LYS A 66 15.17 -4.35 -3.89
C LYS A 66 15.43 -4.92 -5.28
N GLN A 67 16.71 -5.04 -5.65
CA GLN A 67 17.20 -5.78 -6.83
C GLN A 67 16.42 -5.58 -8.14
N GLY A 68 16.59 -4.42 -8.79
CA GLY A 68 16.24 -4.26 -10.22
C GLY A 68 14.75 -4.25 -10.56
N GLN A 69 13.87 -4.15 -9.56
CA GLN A 69 12.43 -4.06 -9.75
C GLN A 69 12.02 -2.64 -10.15
N ALA A 70 11.62 -2.44 -11.40
CA ALA A 70 11.05 -1.19 -11.85
C ALA A 70 9.68 -0.98 -11.20
N ASP A 71 9.51 0.15 -10.53
CA ASP A 71 8.24 0.56 -9.96
C ASP A 71 7.47 1.40 -10.98
N VAL A 72 6.50 0.76 -11.63
CA VAL A 72 5.68 1.39 -12.67
C VAL A 72 4.49 2.19 -12.10
N LEU A 73 4.11 1.95 -10.83
CA LEU A 73 2.92 2.54 -10.23
C LEU A 73 3.21 3.89 -9.60
N THR A 74 4.28 3.99 -8.81
CA THR A 74 4.62 5.20 -8.05
C THR A 74 4.77 6.46 -8.89
N PRO A 75 5.54 6.48 -10.01
CA PRO A 75 5.66 7.68 -10.82
C PRO A 75 4.31 8.13 -11.42
N LEU A 76 3.48 7.19 -11.87
CA LEU A 76 2.13 7.47 -12.37
C LEU A 76 1.23 8.04 -11.27
N LEU A 77 1.27 7.44 -10.07
CA LEU A 77 0.48 7.88 -8.93
C LEU A 77 0.85 9.30 -8.51
N ILE A 78 2.14 9.62 -8.43
CA ILE A 78 2.63 10.98 -8.12
C ILE A 78 2.12 11.98 -9.16
N GLU A 79 2.25 11.66 -10.44
CA GLU A 79 1.79 12.52 -11.53
C GLU A 79 0.28 12.78 -11.44
N LYS A 80 -0.53 11.72 -11.34
CA LYS A 80 -1.99 11.84 -11.28
C LYS A 80 -2.48 12.56 -10.04
N LEU A 81 -1.88 12.31 -8.87
CA LEU A 81 -2.21 13.03 -7.65
C LEU A 81 -1.97 14.54 -7.81
N ARG A 82 -0.83 14.94 -8.39
CA ARG A 82 -0.55 16.36 -8.64
C ARG A 82 -1.53 16.98 -9.63
N VAL A 83 -1.86 16.29 -10.71
CA VAL A 83 -2.86 16.75 -11.69
C VAL A 83 -4.24 16.93 -11.06
N HIS A 84 -4.61 16.08 -10.10
CA HIS A 84 -5.88 16.20 -9.35
C HIS A 84 -5.81 17.17 -8.16
N GLY A 85 -4.72 17.94 -8.01
CA GLY A 85 -4.64 19.03 -7.04
C GLY A 85 -4.20 18.63 -5.63
N TYR A 86 -3.60 17.44 -5.45
CA TYR A 86 -2.96 17.07 -4.19
C TYR A 86 -1.58 17.73 -4.06
N GLY A 87 -1.21 18.12 -2.84
CA GLY A 87 0.20 18.28 -2.49
C GLY A 87 0.84 16.88 -2.43
N VAL A 88 2.04 16.69 -2.98
CA VAL A 88 2.69 15.37 -2.99
C VAL A 88 4.16 15.49 -2.68
N THR A 89 4.56 14.90 -1.55
CA THR A 89 5.95 14.68 -1.15
C THR A 89 6.27 13.19 -1.25
N GLU A 90 7.44 12.87 -1.78
CA GLU A 90 7.93 11.50 -1.84
C GLU A 90 9.07 11.32 -0.83
N ILE A 91 8.95 10.30 0.01
CA ILE A 91 10.03 9.87 0.90
C ILE A 91 10.57 8.52 0.44
N LYS A 92 11.89 8.40 0.35
CA LYS A 92 12.54 7.11 0.10
C LYS A 92 12.38 6.22 1.34
N ALA A 93 12.10 4.94 1.14
CA ALA A 93 12.09 3.94 2.20
C ALA A 93 13.38 4.08 3.06
N LYS A 94 13.20 4.40 4.34
CA LYS A 94 14.26 4.85 5.26
C LYS A 94 15.51 3.98 5.18
N THR A 95 16.65 4.60 4.82
CA THR A 95 17.97 4.07 5.15
C THR A 95 18.62 4.80 6.32
N ASP A 96 18.24 6.04 6.66
CA ASP A 96 18.83 6.71 7.83
C ASP A 96 17.94 7.75 8.51
N SER A 97 18.22 7.92 9.80
CA SER A 97 17.41 8.52 10.85
C SER A 97 17.43 10.06 10.87
N ALA A 98 16.85 10.71 9.86
CA ALA A 98 16.50 12.13 9.96
C ALA A 98 14.97 12.28 9.86
N GLN A 99 14.30 12.29 11.02
CA GLN A 99 12.89 12.65 11.11
C GLN A 99 12.78 14.17 10.89
N THR A 100 12.62 14.58 9.64
CA THR A 100 11.94 15.84 9.38
C THR A 100 10.45 15.55 9.56
N GLU A 101 9.78 16.26 10.46
CA GLU A 101 8.31 16.19 10.60
C GLU A 101 7.68 16.77 9.34
N GLU A 102 7.57 15.94 8.30
CA GLU A 102 6.82 16.31 7.11
C GLU A 102 5.34 16.41 7.49
N LYS A 103 4.77 17.60 7.34
CA LYS A 103 3.34 17.84 7.54
C LYS A 103 2.57 17.30 6.35
N GLY A 104 1.82 16.22 6.55
CA GLY A 104 0.97 15.62 5.53
C GLY A 104 0.40 14.28 5.98
N THR A 105 -0.51 13.75 5.18
CA THR A 105 -1.09 12.42 5.39
C THR A 105 -0.21 11.39 4.72
N ALA A 106 0.40 10.49 5.51
CA ALA A 106 1.15 9.37 4.96
C ALA A 106 0.22 8.43 4.19
N LEU A 107 0.57 8.11 2.95
CA LEU A 107 -0.13 7.15 2.12
C LEU A 107 0.82 6.02 1.74
N ARG A 108 0.49 4.82 2.21
CA ARG A 108 1.17 3.58 1.82
C ARG A 108 0.28 2.75 0.93
N TYR A 109 0.90 2.00 0.03
CA TYR A 109 0.17 1.14 -0.90
C TYR A 109 0.88 -0.17 -1.17
N LEU A 110 0.09 -1.23 -1.31
CA LEU A 110 0.56 -2.54 -1.76
C LEU A 110 -0.21 -2.91 -3.02
N ALA A 111 0.52 -3.24 -4.10
CA ALA A 111 -0.05 -3.80 -5.33
C ALA A 111 0.67 -5.10 -5.67
N PHE A 112 -0.04 -6.23 -5.68
CA PHE A 112 0.56 -7.53 -5.97
C PHE A 112 -0.41 -8.50 -6.64
N PRO A 113 0.08 -9.44 -7.47
CA PRO A 113 -0.75 -10.44 -8.09
C PRO A 113 -1.31 -11.41 -7.04
N PHE A 114 -2.59 -11.74 -7.18
CA PHE A 114 -3.27 -12.75 -6.38
C PHE A 114 -4.25 -13.51 -7.25
N ARG A 115 -4.15 -14.84 -7.31
CA ARG A 115 -4.95 -15.68 -8.22
C ARG A 115 -4.88 -15.14 -9.66
N ASN A 116 -6.01 -14.85 -10.30
CA ASN A 116 -6.10 -14.34 -11.66
C ASN A 116 -6.20 -12.81 -11.73
N GLY A 117 -5.77 -12.10 -10.69
CA GLY A 117 -5.96 -10.66 -10.58
C GLY A 117 -4.89 -9.97 -9.75
N ILE A 118 -5.20 -8.76 -9.31
CA ILE A 118 -4.32 -7.94 -8.47
C ILE A 118 -5.07 -7.57 -7.19
N VAL A 119 -4.37 -7.59 -6.06
CA VAL A 119 -4.82 -6.97 -4.82
C VAL A 119 -4.15 -5.60 -4.72
N LEU A 120 -4.96 -4.57 -4.52
CA LEU A 120 -4.51 -3.25 -4.07
C LEU A 120 -4.91 -3.07 -2.61
N ARG A 121 -3.99 -2.50 -1.83
CA ARG A 121 -4.25 -2.02 -0.48
C ARG A 121 -3.70 -0.62 -0.37
N LEU A 122 -4.46 0.27 0.23
CA LEU A 122 -4.08 1.61 0.62
C LEU A 122 -4.16 1.71 2.14
N GLN A 123 -3.17 2.32 2.75
CA GLN A 123 -3.16 2.62 4.17
C GLN A 123 -2.85 4.10 4.37
N TYR A 124 -3.73 4.78 5.08
CA TYR A 124 -3.61 6.20 5.40
C TYR A 124 -4.27 6.45 6.76
N GLU A 125 -3.67 7.32 7.56
CA GLU A 125 -4.14 7.60 8.93
C GLU A 125 -4.32 6.28 9.73
N GLN A 126 -5.55 5.97 10.16
CA GLN A 126 -5.95 4.73 10.84
C GLN A 126 -6.86 3.87 9.95
N ASN A 127 -6.85 4.10 8.63
CA ASN A 127 -7.71 3.41 7.69
C ASN A 127 -6.89 2.51 6.76
N GLU A 128 -7.41 1.32 6.51
CA GLU A 128 -6.97 0.43 5.45
C GLU A 128 -8.11 0.26 4.44
N ALA A 129 -7.86 0.60 3.18
CA ALA A 129 -8.76 0.35 2.07
C ALA A 129 -8.16 -0.71 1.15
N SER A 130 -8.88 -1.79 0.90
CA SER A 130 -8.40 -2.89 0.08
C SER A 130 -9.40 -3.30 -0.98
N ARG A 131 -8.89 -3.77 -2.12
CA ARG A 131 -9.72 -4.19 -3.24
C ARG A 131 -9.00 -5.24 -4.09
N TYR A 132 -9.76 -6.24 -4.52
CA TYR A 132 -9.33 -7.22 -5.51
C TYR A 132 -9.84 -6.83 -6.90
N TYR A 133 -8.94 -6.90 -7.89
CA TYR A 133 -9.18 -6.61 -9.30
C TYR A 133 -9.02 -7.92 -10.08
N PRO A 134 -10.10 -8.68 -10.30
CA PRO A 134 -10.01 -9.86 -11.17
C PRO A 134 -9.70 -9.42 -12.60
N ARG A 135 -9.02 -10.28 -13.34
CA ARG A 135 -8.90 -10.13 -14.80
C ARG A 135 -10.09 -10.73 -15.52
N ASP A 136 -10.53 -10.07 -16.57
CA ASP A 136 -11.49 -10.62 -17.53
C ASP A 136 -10.85 -11.65 -18.48
N THR A 137 -11.63 -12.13 -19.46
CA THR A 137 -11.14 -13.10 -20.45
C THR A 137 -10.12 -12.51 -21.44
N ALA A 138 -10.04 -11.19 -21.57
CA ALA A 138 -9.04 -10.49 -22.38
C ALA A 138 -7.77 -10.16 -21.57
N GLY A 139 -7.78 -10.38 -20.25
CA GLY A 139 -6.68 -10.12 -19.34
C GLY A 139 -6.71 -8.72 -18.68
N SER A 140 -7.74 -7.92 -18.92
CA SER A 140 -7.89 -6.57 -18.36
C SER A 140 -8.46 -6.60 -16.94
N LEU A 141 -8.08 -5.64 -16.10
CA LEU A 141 -8.58 -5.52 -14.73
C LEU A 141 -10.02 -5.00 -14.71
N ILE A 142 -10.87 -5.63 -13.90
CA ILE A 142 -12.27 -5.21 -13.69
C ILE A 142 -12.35 -4.30 -12.46
N THR A 143 -12.99 -3.13 -12.62
CA THR A 143 -13.09 -2.06 -11.60
C THR A 143 -14.50 -1.84 -11.01
N GLU A 144 -15.38 -2.82 -11.04
CA GLU A 144 -16.79 -2.66 -10.61
C GLU A 144 -17.08 -2.77 -9.10
N HIS A 145 -16.22 -3.41 -8.30
CA HIS A 145 -16.43 -3.60 -6.85
C HIS A 145 -15.91 -2.43 -5.98
N PRO A 146 -16.61 -2.04 -4.89
CA PRO A 146 -16.10 -1.00 -4.00
C PRO A 146 -14.87 -1.46 -3.21
N PHE A 147 -14.11 -0.50 -2.68
CA PHE A 147 -13.09 -0.78 -1.67
C PHE A 147 -13.72 -1.30 -0.38
N THR A 148 -13.10 -2.31 0.20
CA THR A 148 -13.37 -2.74 1.58
C THR A 148 -12.52 -1.90 2.51
N VAL A 149 -13.15 -1.14 3.40
CA VAL A 149 -12.48 -0.23 4.33
C VAL A 149 -12.54 -0.78 5.76
N ARG A 150 -11.43 -0.69 6.48
CA ARG A 150 -11.29 -1.07 7.89
C ARG A 150 -10.58 0.04 8.65
N THR A 151 -10.96 0.21 9.91
CA THR A 151 -10.23 1.06 10.86
C THR A 151 -9.29 0.18 11.67
N GLU A 152 -8.02 0.55 11.71
CA GLU A 152 -6.93 -0.10 12.47
C GLU A 152 -6.73 0.56 13.84
#